data_AF-A0ABD0QVS4-F1
#
_entry.id   AF-A0ABD0QVS4-F1
#
_cell.length_a   1.000
_cell.length_b   1.000
_cell.length_c   1.000
_cell.angle_alpha   90.00
_cell.angle_beta   90.00
_cell.angle_gamma   90.00
#
_symmetry.space_group_name_H-M   'P 1'
#
loop_
_entity.id
_entity.type
_entity.pdbx_description
1 polymer ?
#
loop_
_entity_poly.entity_id
_entity_poly.type
_entity_poly.pdbx_seq_one_letter_code
_entity_poly.pdbx_strand_id
1 'polypeptide(L)' 'TDPVMSWNNAQNYCRENYTDLFTIRNVDVNQQLTTMIKDYTCAWIGLFRDSWKCSSLRWAAEQPDNFYGGES' A
#
# COMPACT_ATOMS: atom_id res chain seq x y z
N THR A 1 -22.71 12.72 -15.49
CA THR A 1 -22.32 11.42 -14.88
C THR A 1 -20.87 11.21 -15.21
N ASP A 2 -19.98 11.18 -14.21
CA ASP A 2 -18.58 10.88 -14.46
C ASP A 2 -18.48 9.46 -15.03
N PRO A 3 -17.76 9.27 -16.16
CA PRO A 3 -17.59 7.94 -16.73
C PRO A 3 -16.90 7.04 -15.69
N VAL A 4 -17.35 5.79 -15.59
CA VAL A 4 -16.70 4.79 -14.72
C VAL A 4 -15.25 4.62 -15.20
N MET A 5 -14.32 5.21 -14.46
CA MET A 5 -12.89 5.14 -14.79
C MET A 5 -12.35 3.77 -14.37
N SER A 6 -11.40 3.23 -15.12
CA SER A 6 -10.56 2.14 -14.61
C SER A 6 -9.70 2.66 -13.45
N TRP A 7 -9.26 1.78 -12.55
CA TRP A 7 -8.38 2.17 -11.44
C TRP A 7 -7.11 2.89 -11.92
N ASN A 8 -6.48 2.39 -13.00
CA ASN A 8 -5.30 3.02 -13.60
C ASN A 8 -5.59 4.43 -14.09
N ASN A 9 -6.74 4.65 -14.75
CA ASN A 9 -7.09 5.98 -15.26
C ASN A 9 -7.39 6.94 -14.12
N ALA A 10 -8.08 6.49 -13.06
CA ALA A 10 -8.33 7.31 -11.88
C ALA A 10 -7.02 7.70 -11.18
N GLN A 11 -6.08 6.76 -11.06
CA GLN A 11 -4.76 7.03 -10.50
C GLN A 11 -3.98 8.06 -11.33
N ASN A 12 -3.94 7.89 -12.66
CA ASN A 12 -3.25 8.83 -13.53
C ASN A 12 -3.87 10.23 -13.44
N TYR A 13 -5.20 10.32 -13.47
CA TYR A 13 -5.91 11.59 -13.32
C TYR A 13 -5.56 12.30 -12.01
N CYS A 14 -5.53 11.57 -10.88
CA CYS A 14 -5.13 12.13 -9.59
C CYS A 14 -3.68 12.59 -9.56
N ARG A 15 -2.75 11.92 -10.26
CA ARG A 15 -1.34 12.34 -10.32
C ARG A 15 -1.09 13.52 -11.26
N GLU A 16 -1.93 13.68 -12.27
CA GLU A 16 -1.85 14.80 -13.22
C GLU A 16 -2.46 16.08 -12.66
N ASN A 17 -3.55 15.96 -11.89
CA ASN A 17 -4.34 17.10 -11.43
C ASN A 17 -4.25 17.37 -9.92
N TYR A 18 -3.80 16.39 -9.15
CA TYR A 18 -3.73 16.43 -7.68
C TYR A 18 -2.44 15.74 -7.20
N THR A 19 -2.46 15.04 -6.06
CA THR A 19 -1.31 14.28 -5.55
C THR A 19 -1.31 12.82 -6.02
N ASP A 20 -2.24 12.00 -5.53
CA ASP A 20 -2.45 10.60 -5.93
C ASP A 20 -3.79 10.11 -5.33
N LEU A 21 -4.22 8.89 -5.62
CA LEU A 21 -5.30 8.22 -4.90
C LEU A 21 -4.93 8.02 -3.43
N PHE A 22 -5.88 8.30 -2.55
CA PHE A 22 -5.69 8.18 -1.12
C PHE A 22 -5.65 6.70 -0.67
N THR A 23 -4.66 6.33 0.15
CA THR A 23 -4.54 4.99 0.75
C THR A 23 -5.08 4.96 2.17
N ILE A 24 -5.97 4.00 2.44
CA ILE A 24 -6.50 3.76 3.78
C ILE A 24 -5.46 2.97 4.58
N ARG A 25 -4.93 3.59 5.65
CA ARG A 25 -3.88 2.99 6.51
C ARG A 25 -4.38 2.51 7.87
N ASN A 26 -5.56 2.92 8.30
CA ASN A 26 -6.16 2.51 9.58
C ASN A 26 -7.68 2.69 9.55
N VAL A 27 -8.35 2.18 10.59
CA VAL A 27 -9.81 2.17 10.71
C VAL A 27 -10.39 3.57 10.90
N ASP A 28 -9.71 4.45 11.64
CA ASP A 28 -10.20 5.80 11.91
C ASP A 28 -10.30 6.61 10.61
N VAL A 29 -9.28 6.51 9.75
CA VAL A 29 -9.26 7.12 8.43
C VAL A 29 -10.35 6.52 7.53
N ASN A 30 -10.62 5.22 7.63
CA ASN A 30 -11.71 4.58 6.89
C ASN A 30 -13.09 5.14 7.30
N GLN A 31 -13.32 5.36 8.60
CA GLN A 31 -14.57 5.92 9.11
C GLN A 31 -14.78 7.37 8.65
N GLN A 32 -13.71 8.18 8.72
CA GLN A 32 -13.74 9.56 8.22
C GLN A 32 -14.06 9.61 6.73
N LEU A 33 -13.39 8.79 5.92
CA LEU A 33 -13.64 8.72 4.48
C LEU A 33 -15.06 8.31 4.16
N THR A 34 -15.60 7.30 4.84
CA THR A 34 -16.99 6.84 4.65
C THR A 34 -18.00 7.97 4.84
N THR A 35 -17.72 8.89 5.77
CA THR A 35 -18.55 10.08 6.00
C THR A 35 -18.38 11.12 4.88
N MET A 36 -17.15 11.32 4.41
CA MET A 36 -16.85 12.28 3.33
C MET A 36 -17.43 11.86 1.98
N ILE A 37 -17.45 10.56 1.69
CA ILE A 37 -17.93 10.02 0.40
C ILE A 37 -19.36 9.47 0.47
N LYS A 38 -20.15 9.84 1.48
CA LYS A 38 -21.50 9.30 1.73
C LYS A 38 -22.45 9.39 0.53
N ASP A 39 -22.24 10.37 -0.35
CA ASP A 39 -23.07 10.63 -1.53
C ASP A 39 -22.60 9.83 -2.76
N TYR A 40 -21.51 9.06 -2.64
CA TYR A 40 -20.93 8.21 -3.66
C TYR A 40 -21.13 6.74 -3.33
N THR A 41 -21.47 5.94 -4.35
CA THR A 41 -21.69 4.49 -4.20
C THR A 41 -20.39 3.70 -4.19
N CYS A 42 -19.35 4.18 -4.85
CA CYS A 42 -18.02 3.57 -4.87
C CYS A 42 -16.94 4.61 -5.23
N ALA A 43 -15.71 4.36 -4.78
CA ALA A 43 -14.55 5.18 -5.11
C ALA A 43 -13.31 4.31 -5.26
N TRP A 44 -12.41 4.70 -6.17
CA TRP A 44 -11.08 4.08 -6.25
C TRP A 44 -10.20 4.62 -5.13
N ILE A 45 -9.46 3.72 -4.48
CA ILE A 45 -8.49 4.06 -3.44
C ILE A 45 -7.08 3.62 -3.86
N GLY A 46 -6.07 4.27 -3.27
CA GLY A 46 -4.68 3.97 -3.53
C GLY A 46 -4.29 2.64 -2.90
N LEU A 47 -3.78 1.71 -3.71
CA LEU A 47 -3.19 0.46 -3.23
C LEU A 47 -1.75 0.72 -2.79
N PHE A 48 -1.46 0.47 -1.51
CA PHE A 48 -0.10 0.44 -1.00
C PHE A 48 0.28 -1.00 -0.71
N ARG A 49 1.28 -1.52 -1.43
CA ARG A 49 1.97 -2.73 -1.01
C ARG A 49 3.09 -2.29 -0.08
N ASP A 50 2.93 -2.59 1.21
CA ASP A 50 4.10 -2.78 2.06
C ASP A 50 4.91 -3.90 1.43
N SER A 51 5.97 -3.55 0.71
CA SER A 51 7.02 -4.52 0.47
C SER A 51 7.56 -4.84 1.85
N TRP A 52 7.12 -5.95 2.45
CA TRP A 52 7.82 -6.54 3.57
C TRP A 52 9.24 -6.84 3.07
N LYS A 53 10.11 -5.85 3.18
CA LYS A 53 11.53 -6.07 3.17
C LYS A 53 11.77 -6.61 4.56
N CYS A 54 12.01 -7.92 4.67
CA CYS A 54 12.76 -8.43 5.82
C CYS A 54 13.96 -7.50 5.92
N SER A 55 13.96 -6.61 6.92
CA SER A 55 15.12 -5.80 7.24
C SER A 55 16.17 -6.81 7.63
N SER A 56 16.95 -7.25 6.64
CA SER A 56 18.09 -8.15 6.70
C SER A 56 18.15 -8.80 8.07
N LEU A 57 17.50 -9.97 8.24
CA LEU A 57 17.73 -10.82 9.41
C LEU A 57 19.24 -10.84 9.59
N ARG A 58 19.73 -10.07 10.56
CA ARG A 58 21.16 -10.01 10.80
C ARG A 58 21.44 -11.34 11.46
N TRP A 59 22.27 -12.13 10.80
CA TRP A 59 22.89 -13.26 11.43
C TRP A 59 23.39 -12.84 12.82
N ALA A 60 23.28 -13.74 13.80
CA ALA A 60 23.97 -13.54 15.06
C ALA A 60 25.45 -13.23 14.77
N ALA A 61 26.13 -12.54 15.68
CA ALA A 61 27.56 -12.32 15.51
C ALA A 61 28.25 -13.66 15.20
N GLU A 62 29.11 -13.66 14.18
CA GLU A 62 29.84 -14.83 13.69
C GLU A 62 29.03 -15.84 12.85
N GLN A 63 27.74 -15.61 12.58
CA GLN A 63 26.94 -16.44 11.67
C GLN A 63 26.87 -15.84 10.24
N PRO A 64 26.68 -16.67 9.18
CA PRO A 64 26.77 -18.13 9.19
C PRO A 64 28.22 -18.60 9.40
N ASP A 65 28.45 -19.51 10.34
CA ASP A 65 29.79 -20.04 10.68
C ASP A 65 30.08 -21.39 10.01
N ASN A 66 29.08 -22.02 9.41
CA ASN A 66 29.14 -23.36 8.83
C ASN A 66 29.76 -24.43 9.77
N PHE A 67 29.59 -24.30 11.10
CA PHE A 67 30.23 -25.17 12.10
C PHE A 67 29.93 -26.67 11.88
N TYR A 68 28.74 -27.00 11.38
CA TYR A 68 28.31 -28.37 11.09
C TYR A 68 28.27 -28.73 9.60
N GLY A 69 28.70 -27.84 8.70
CA GLY A 69 28.69 -28.12 7.26
C GLY A 69 27.31 -28.13 6.59
N GLY A 70 26.29 -27.55 7.23
CA GLY A 70 24.88 -27.65 6.80
C GLY A 70 24.22 -26.33 6.40
N GLU A 71 24.97 -25.23 6.35
CA GLU A 71 24.46 -23.91 5.97
C GLU A 71 24.71 -23.66 4.48
N SER A 72 23.66 -23.31 3.72
CA SER A 72 23.68 -23.05 2.27
C SER A 72 23.12 -21.67 1.94
#